data_AF-A0A7X4BP64-F1
#
_entry.id   AF-A0A7X4BP64-F1
#
_cell.length_a   1.000
_cell.length_b   1.000
_cell.length_c   1.000
_cell.angle_alpha   90.00
_cell.angle_beta   90.00
_cell.angle_gamma   90.00
#
_symmetry.space_group_name_H-M   'P 1'
#
loop_
_entity.id
_entity.type
_entity.pdbx_description
1 polymer ?
#
loop_
_entity_poly.entity_id
_entity_poly.type
_entity_poly.pdbx_seq_one_letter_code
_entity_poly.pdbx_strand_id
1 'polypeptide(L)'
;MKKNSITLTLGQIAVGSLVGLAGGWICLLIFENFIWQLLLGDRVNHGFWVGLFLLISLSVTYGVVIVGAGAGIRFVSQKFGTDIPLKPLCAGAFLGPPAVVGLLALLNVPWEIFGRPNLILALLLPILKTLAYIVSLPMRGWVHLGLPVEIWYILAVPIGAILGYRLTPVEKGEMSAEQA
;
A
#
# COMPACT_ATOMS: atom_id res chain seq x y z
N MET A 1 -10.45 18.05 23.04
CA MET A 1 -10.85 17.75 21.65
C MET A 1 -10.00 16.68 20.92
N LYS A 2 -9.03 15.97 21.54
CA LYS A 2 -8.18 14.96 20.84
C LYS A 2 -8.82 13.57 20.60
N LYS A 3 -9.84 13.19 21.37
CA LYS A 3 -10.40 11.82 21.39
C LYS A 3 -10.99 11.41 20.03
N ASN A 4 -11.65 12.33 19.32
CA ASN A 4 -12.31 12.04 18.05
C ASN A 4 -11.33 11.73 16.90
N SER A 5 -10.12 12.29 16.91
CA SER A 5 -9.15 12.12 15.82
C SER A 5 -8.50 10.73 15.82
N ILE A 6 -8.24 10.18 17.02
CA ILE A 6 -7.68 8.82 17.16
C ILE A 6 -8.74 7.79 16.74
N THR A 7 -9.98 7.92 17.22
CA THR A 7 -11.08 7.04 16.81
C THR A 7 -11.38 7.12 15.32
N LEU A 8 -11.28 8.30 14.71
CA LEU A 8 -11.42 8.46 13.26
C LEU A 8 -10.34 7.67 12.53
N THR A 9 -9.07 7.87 12.89
CA THR A 9 -7.93 7.22 12.22
C THR A 9 -8.00 5.69 12.39
N LEU A 10 -8.34 5.21 13.59
CA LEU A 10 -8.50 3.78 13.85
C LEU A 10 -9.66 3.18 13.05
N GLY A 11 -10.79 3.91 12.96
CA GLY A 11 -11.94 3.52 12.16
C GLY A 11 -11.63 3.46 10.66
N GLN A 12 -10.89 4.45 10.15
CA GLN A 12 -10.42 4.47 8.76
C GLN A 12 -9.53 3.26 8.45
N ILE A 13 -8.57 2.93 9.34
CA ILE A 13 -7.70 1.76 9.17
C ILE A 13 -8.52 0.47 9.19
N ALA A 14 -9.40 0.31 10.18
CA ALA A 14 -10.20 -0.91 10.34
C ALA A 14 -11.14 -1.15 9.15
N VAL A 15 -11.95 -0.16 8.78
CA VAL A 15 -12.91 -0.29 7.68
C VAL A 15 -12.18 -0.36 6.34
N GLY A 16 -11.14 0.44 6.13
CA GLY A 16 -10.33 0.38 4.92
C GLY A 16 -9.68 -0.98 4.71
N SER A 17 -9.13 -1.59 5.78
CA SER A 17 -8.56 -2.94 5.73
C SER A 17 -9.62 -3.98 5.39
N LEU A 18 -10.78 -3.94 6.06
CA LEU A 18 -11.85 -4.92 5.85
C LEU A 18 -12.43 -4.84 4.43
N VAL A 19 -12.72 -3.64 3.93
CA VAL A 19 -13.29 -3.46 2.58
C VAL A 19 -12.25 -3.82 1.52
N GLY A 20 -10.99 -3.43 1.70
CA GLY A 20 -9.89 -3.81 0.81
C GLY A 20 -9.69 -5.32 0.75
N LEU A 21 -9.67 -5.99 1.91
CA LEU A 21 -9.57 -7.45 2.01
C LEU A 21 -10.75 -8.17 1.36
N ALA A 22 -11.98 -7.74 1.64
CA ALA A 22 -13.17 -8.33 1.03
C ALA A 22 -13.15 -8.18 -0.49
N GLY A 23 -12.78 -7.00 -0.99
CA GLY A 23 -12.64 -6.74 -2.42
C GLY A 23 -11.57 -7.62 -3.08
N GLY A 24 -10.39 -7.72 -2.47
CA GLY A 24 -9.32 -8.60 -2.93
C GLY A 24 -9.71 -10.07 -2.92
N TRP A 25 -10.40 -10.53 -1.88
CA TRP A 25 -10.90 -11.89 -1.74
C TRP A 25 -11.91 -12.24 -2.82
N ILE A 26 -12.88 -11.35 -3.09
CA ILE A 26 -13.86 -11.52 -4.16
C ILE A 26 -13.15 -11.59 -5.53
N CYS A 27 -12.18 -10.71 -5.78
CA CYS A 27 -11.39 -10.76 -7.01
C CYS A 27 -10.66 -12.08 -7.16
N LEU A 28 -10.00 -12.56 -6.10
CA LEU A 28 -9.30 -13.84 -6.11
C LEU A 28 -10.25 -14.99 -6.45
N LEU A 29 -11.42 -15.06 -5.81
CA LEU A 29 -12.43 -16.08 -6.11
C LEU A 29 -12.91 -16.03 -7.57
N ILE A 30 -13.09 -14.84 -8.13
CA ILE A 30 -13.47 -14.68 -9.54
C ILE A 30 -12.34 -15.17 -10.44
N PHE A 31 -11.10 -14.76 -10.21
CA PHE A 31 -9.97 -15.18 -11.05
C PHE A 31 -9.73 -16.68 -10.97
N GLU A 32 -9.72 -17.26 -9.76
CA GLU A 32 -9.48 -18.69 -9.53
C GLU A 32 -10.56 -19.56 -10.19
N ASN A 33 -11.84 -19.25 -9.97
CA ASN A 33 -12.92 -20.07 -10.51
C ASN A 33 -13.21 -19.78 -11.99
N PHE A 34 -13.04 -18.55 -12.47
CA PHE A 34 -13.42 -18.17 -13.83
C PHE A 34 -12.25 -18.17 -14.80
N ILE A 35 -11.13 -17.52 -14.48
CA ILE A 35 -10.02 -17.39 -15.44
C ILE A 35 -9.13 -18.63 -15.43
N TRP A 36 -8.76 -19.11 -14.24
CA TRP A 36 -7.81 -20.21 -14.11
C TRP A 36 -8.44 -21.56 -14.52
N GLN A 37 -9.65 -21.86 -14.05
CA GLN A 37 -10.31 -23.12 -14.37
C GLN A 37 -11.00 -23.13 -15.75
N LEU A 38 -11.68 -22.05 -16.15
CA LEU A 38 -12.48 -22.04 -17.39
C LEU A 38 -11.68 -21.64 -18.64
N LEU A 39 -10.72 -20.73 -18.49
CA LEU A 39 -10.06 -20.02 -19.60
C LEU A 39 -8.65 -20.53 -19.86
N LEU A 40 -7.87 -20.79 -18.80
CA LEU A 40 -6.50 -21.27 -18.89
C LEU A 40 -6.45 -22.81 -19.00
N GLY A 41 -6.95 -23.54 -18.00
CA GLY A 41 -7.07 -25.02 -18.02
C GLY A 41 -5.92 -25.75 -18.74
N ASP A 42 -6.23 -26.83 -19.48
CA ASP A 42 -5.26 -27.50 -20.37
C ASP A 42 -5.10 -26.80 -21.74
N ARG A 43 -5.76 -25.64 -21.96
CA ARG A 43 -5.89 -25.04 -23.31
C ARG A 43 -4.78 -24.06 -23.66
N VAL A 44 -4.06 -23.53 -22.68
CA VAL A 44 -3.08 -22.45 -22.89
C VAL A 44 -1.69 -22.90 -22.41
N ASN A 45 -0.93 -23.54 -23.30
CA ASN A 45 0.44 -24.03 -23.03
C ASN A 45 1.54 -22.98 -23.31
N HIS A 46 1.18 -21.73 -23.62
CA HIS A 46 2.14 -20.68 -23.97
C HIS A 46 2.37 -19.75 -22.78
N GLY A 47 3.60 -19.73 -22.26
CA GLY A 47 3.99 -18.93 -21.10
C GLY A 47 3.71 -17.43 -21.24
N PHE A 48 3.65 -16.90 -22.46
CA PHE A 48 3.25 -15.52 -22.73
C PHE A 48 1.82 -15.22 -22.25
N TRP A 49 0.86 -16.06 -22.62
CA TRP A 49 -0.56 -15.86 -22.27
C TRP A 49 -0.78 -16.03 -20.77
N VAL A 50 -0.16 -17.04 -20.17
CA VAL A 50 -0.19 -17.25 -18.71
C VAL A 50 0.35 -16.00 -17.99
N GLY A 51 1.48 -15.46 -18.42
CA GLY A 51 2.06 -14.24 -17.87
C GLY A 51 1.16 -13.02 -18.04
N LEU A 52 0.53 -12.85 -19.21
CA LEU A 52 -0.39 -11.75 -19.47
C LEU A 52 -1.64 -11.82 -18.57
N PHE A 53 -2.25 -13.00 -18.45
CA PHE A 53 -3.41 -13.19 -17.58
C PHE A 53 -3.06 -13.00 -16.09
N LEU A 54 -1.88 -13.43 -15.65
CA LEU A 54 -1.36 -13.12 -14.32
C LEU A 54 -1.22 -11.62 -14.09
N LEU A 55 -0.64 -10.90 -15.06
CA LEU A 55 -0.46 -9.45 -14.95
C LEU A 55 -1.80 -8.73 -14.86
N ILE A 56 -2.78 -9.14 -15.66
CA ILE A 56 -4.15 -8.59 -15.63
C ILE A 56 -4.81 -8.91 -14.29
N SER A 57 -4.75 -10.16 -13.84
CA SER A 57 -5.31 -10.61 -12.57
C SER A 57 -4.74 -9.83 -11.40
N LEU A 58 -3.41 -9.67 -11.36
CA LEU A 58 -2.71 -8.89 -10.35
C LEU A 58 -3.15 -7.42 -10.39
N SER A 59 -3.15 -6.80 -11.57
CA SER A 59 -3.50 -5.39 -11.74
C SER A 59 -4.94 -5.10 -11.31
N VAL A 60 -5.88 -5.95 -11.70
CA VAL A 60 -7.30 -5.81 -11.32
C VAL A 60 -7.48 -6.02 -9.82
N THR A 61 -6.92 -7.09 -9.26
CA THR A 61 -7.04 -7.39 -7.82
C THR A 61 -6.44 -6.26 -7.00
N TYR A 62 -5.24 -5.79 -7.38
CA TYR A 62 -4.58 -4.68 -6.71
C TYR A 62 -5.37 -3.38 -6.79
N GLY A 63 -5.90 -3.06 -7.98
CA GLY A 63 -6.76 -1.89 -8.18
C GLY A 63 -8.03 -1.94 -7.33
N VAL A 64 -8.69 -3.10 -7.26
CA VAL A 64 -9.90 -3.28 -6.42
C VAL A 64 -9.59 -3.13 -4.94
N VAL A 65 -8.47 -3.67 -4.46
CA VAL A 65 -8.04 -3.50 -3.07
C VAL A 65 -7.83 -2.02 -2.73
N ILE A 66 -7.13 -1.28 -3.60
CA ILE A 66 -6.86 0.16 -3.43
C ILE A 66 -8.16 0.96 -3.40
N VAL A 67 -9.02 0.79 -4.41
CA VAL A 67 -10.27 1.54 -4.52
C VAL A 67 -11.22 1.16 -3.38
N GLY A 68 -11.30 -0.12 -3.03
CA GLY A 68 -12.10 -0.62 -1.91
C GLY A 68 -11.66 -0.02 -0.58
N ALA A 69 -10.36 -0.05 -0.28
CA ALA A 69 -9.82 0.55 0.94
C ALA A 69 -10.05 2.07 0.97
N GLY A 70 -9.82 2.76 -0.15
CA GLY A 70 -10.08 4.20 -0.28
C GLY A 70 -11.55 4.56 -0.07
N ALA A 71 -12.48 3.80 -0.66
CA ALA A 71 -13.91 3.99 -0.48
C ALA A 71 -14.34 3.74 0.97
N GLY A 72 -13.80 2.69 1.62
CA GLY A 72 -14.06 2.40 3.04
C GLY A 72 -13.59 3.55 3.95
N ILE A 73 -12.41 4.11 3.69
CA ILE A 73 -11.88 5.26 4.44
C ILE A 73 -12.73 6.50 4.21
N ARG A 74 -13.14 6.76 2.96
CA ARG A 74 -14.01 7.90 2.63
C ARG A 74 -15.36 7.78 3.34
N PHE A 75 -15.96 6.59 3.35
CA PHE A 75 -17.22 6.33 4.05
C PHE A 75 -17.13 6.64 5.55
N VAL A 76 -16.06 6.17 6.22
CA VAL A 76 -15.83 6.51 7.63
C VAL A 76 -15.66 8.02 7.78
N SER A 77 -14.85 8.66 6.95
CA SER A 77 -14.57 10.10 7.04
C SER A 77 -15.84 10.94 6.89
N GLN A 78 -16.73 10.56 5.98
CA GLN A 78 -18.03 11.20 5.78
C GLN A 78 -18.94 11.07 7.01
N LYS A 79 -18.93 9.91 7.70
CA LYS A 79 -19.64 9.75 8.98
C LYS A 79 -19.12 10.68 10.09
N PHE A 80 -17.87 11.09 10.02
CA PHE A 80 -17.27 12.07 10.93
C PHE A 80 -17.31 13.51 10.37
N GLY A 81 -18.05 13.76 9.28
CA GLY A 81 -18.26 15.10 8.72
C GLY A 81 -17.12 15.63 7.86
N THR A 82 -16.20 14.78 7.40
CA THR A 82 -15.09 15.17 6.51
C THR A 82 -15.26 14.49 5.15
N ASP A 83 -15.43 15.26 4.07
CA ASP A 83 -15.36 14.71 2.72
C ASP A 83 -13.92 14.76 2.21
N ILE A 84 -13.43 13.60 1.76
CA ILE A 84 -12.05 13.43 1.29
C ILE A 84 -12.10 13.00 -0.17
N PRO A 85 -11.40 13.68 -1.09
CA PRO A 85 -11.37 13.28 -2.49
C PRO A 85 -10.71 11.90 -2.64
N LEU A 86 -11.25 11.10 -3.56
CA LEU A 86 -10.86 9.69 -3.73
C LEU A 86 -9.49 9.55 -4.42
N LYS A 87 -9.09 10.53 -5.23
CA LYS A 87 -7.82 10.55 -5.96
C LYS A 87 -6.59 10.48 -5.03
N PRO A 88 -6.41 11.38 -4.03
CA PRO A 88 -5.26 11.30 -3.13
C PRO A 88 -5.31 10.09 -2.19
N LEU A 89 -6.50 9.60 -1.83
CA LEU A 89 -6.67 8.35 -1.10
C LEU A 89 -6.10 7.17 -1.90
N CYS A 90 -6.48 7.05 -3.18
CA CYS A 90 -6.00 5.97 -4.04
C CYS A 90 -4.50 6.09 -4.35
N ALA A 91 -4.00 7.31 -4.58
CA ALA A 91 -2.58 7.54 -4.79
C ALA A 91 -1.73 7.11 -3.59
N GLY A 92 -2.18 7.47 -2.37
CA GLY A 92 -1.53 7.01 -1.13
C GLY A 92 -1.64 5.49 -0.93
N ALA A 93 -2.82 4.93 -1.15
CA ALA A 93 -3.09 3.50 -1.04
C ALA A 93 -2.21 2.66 -1.98
N PHE A 94 -1.98 3.16 -3.20
CA PHE A 94 -1.10 2.54 -4.19
C PHE A 94 0.37 2.46 -3.75
N LEU A 95 0.84 3.46 -2.99
CA LEU A 95 2.22 3.54 -2.52
C LEU A 95 2.49 2.74 -1.22
N GLY A 96 1.45 2.41 -0.47
CA GLY A 96 1.58 1.70 0.80
C GLY A 96 2.29 0.34 0.67
N PRO A 97 1.77 -0.61 -0.12
CA PRO A 97 2.36 -1.93 -0.26
C PRO A 97 3.81 -1.92 -0.80
N PRO A 98 4.18 -1.11 -1.83
CA PRO A 98 5.58 -0.94 -2.23
C PRO A 98 6.49 -0.44 -1.10
N ALA A 99 5.99 0.42 -0.21
CA ALA A 99 6.78 0.87 0.94
C ALA A 99 7.09 -0.28 1.90
N VAL A 100 6.15 -1.22 2.12
CA VAL A 100 6.39 -2.44 2.90
C VAL A 100 7.45 -3.32 2.23
N VAL A 101 7.38 -3.50 0.91
CA VAL A 101 8.43 -4.23 0.15
C VAL A 101 9.79 -3.57 0.36
N GLY A 102 9.87 -2.24 0.29
CA GLY A 102 11.08 -1.50 0.57
C GLY A 102 11.62 -1.74 1.99
N LEU A 103 10.75 -1.71 3.00
CA LEU A 103 11.12 -1.99 4.39
C LEU A 103 11.63 -3.41 4.59
N LEU A 104 11.02 -4.40 3.92
CA LEU A 104 11.47 -5.79 3.95
C LEU A 104 12.83 -5.96 3.27
N ALA A 105 13.04 -5.28 2.13
CA ALA A 105 14.34 -5.30 1.44
C ALA A 105 15.47 -4.75 2.32
N LEU A 106 15.17 -3.77 3.19
CA LEU A 106 16.14 -3.21 4.14
C LEU A 106 16.54 -4.17 5.28
N LEU A 107 15.83 -5.28 5.48
CA LEU A 107 16.16 -6.24 6.53
C LEU A 107 17.47 -6.97 6.24
N ASN A 108 17.67 -7.38 4.98
CA ASN A 108 18.75 -8.29 4.54
C ASN A 108 19.58 -7.69 3.40
N VAL A 109 19.98 -6.42 3.52
CA VAL A 109 20.85 -5.78 2.52
C VAL A 109 22.28 -6.34 2.65
N PRO A 110 22.87 -6.90 1.57
CA PRO A 110 24.26 -7.34 1.56
C PRO A 110 25.19 -6.14 1.38
N TRP A 111 25.36 -5.36 2.45
CA TRP A 111 26.14 -4.12 2.50
C TRP A 111 27.59 -4.27 2.00
N GLU A 112 28.14 -5.47 2.12
CA GLU A 112 29.52 -5.82 1.77
C GLU A 112 29.80 -5.68 0.27
N ILE A 113 28.78 -5.82 -0.57
CA ILE A 113 28.89 -5.76 -2.04
C ILE A 113 29.12 -4.31 -2.52
N PHE A 114 28.65 -3.32 -1.78
CA PHE A 114 28.69 -1.91 -2.20
C PHE A 114 30.02 -1.20 -1.90
N GLY A 115 30.89 -1.79 -1.07
CA GLY A 115 32.06 -1.08 -0.53
C GLY A 115 33.34 -1.10 -1.39
N ARG A 116 33.39 -1.82 -2.51
CA ARG A 116 34.63 -1.98 -3.30
C ARG A 116 34.38 -1.57 -4.75
N PRO A 117 34.98 -0.47 -5.29
CA PRO A 117 36.22 0.22 -4.90
C PRO A 117 36.07 1.71 -4.52
N ASN A 118 34.84 2.21 -4.32
CA ASN A 118 34.60 3.66 -4.22
C ASN A 118 34.74 4.18 -2.77
N LEU A 119 35.74 5.03 -2.54
CA LEU A 119 36.09 5.58 -1.22
C LEU A 119 34.97 6.46 -0.62
N ILE A 120 34.25 7.21 -1.46
CA ILE A 120 33.11 8.04 -1.02
C ILE A 120 31.97 7.14 -0.52
N LEU A 121 31.68 6.08 -1.27
CA LEU A 121 30.64 5.13 -0.91
C LEU A 121 31.02 4.36 0.36
N ALA A 122 32.29 3.98 0.52
CA ALA A 122 32.80 3.34 1.73
C ALA A 122 32.64 4.22 2.99
N LEU A 123 32.81 5.55 2.87
CA LEU A 123 32.61 6.49 3.97
C LEU A 123 31.12 6.70 4.31
N LEU A 124 30.24 6.66 3.30
CA LEU A 124 28.78 6.81 3.48
C LEU A 124 28.11 5.52 3.94
N LEU A 125 28.71 4.37 3.68
CA LEU A 125 28.15 3.04 3.95
C LEU A 125 27.70 2.84 5.42
N PRO A 126 28.49 3.24 6.45
CA PRO A 126 28.07 3.15 7.85
C PRO A 126 26.82 3.99 8.15
N ILE A 127 26.73 5.19 7.56
CA ILE A 127 25.57 6.08 7.73
C ILE A 127 24.34 5.45 7.10
N LEU A 128 24.45 4.97 5.84
CA LEU A 128 23.38 4.29 5.13
C LEU A 128 22.90 3.02 5.85
N LYS A 129 23.83 2.21 6.36
CA LYS A 129 23.52 1.02 7.16
C LYS A 129 22.75 1.36 8.43
N THR A 130 23.17 2.43 9.12
CA THR A 130 22.50 2.92 10.33
C THR A 130 21.10 3.43 10.02
N LEU A 131 20.94 4.24 8.96
CA LEU A 131 19.63 4.73 8.52
C LEU A 131 18.70 3.58 8.14
N ALA A 132 19.18 2.63 7.34
CA ALA A 132 18.42 1.44 6.97
C ALA A 132 17.98 0.63 8.19
N TYR A 133 18.85 0.47 9.19
CA TYR A 133 18.53 -0.21 10.43
C TYR A 133 17.43 0.52 11.21
N ILE A 134 17.54 1.84 11.37
CA ILE A 134 16.55 2.67 12.07
C ILE A 134 15.19 2.61 11.36
N VAL A 135 15.17 2.80 10.05
CA VAL A 135 13.93 2.81 9.25
C VAL A 135 13.26 1.44 9.26
N SER A 136 14.03 0.36 9.22
CA SER A 136 13.49 -1.02 9.26
C SER A 136 13.19 -1.54 10.67
N LEU A 137 13.47 -0.78 11.73
CA LEU A 137 13.35 -1.24 13.12
C LEU A 137 11.94 -1.74 13.49
N PRO A 138 10.84 -1.07 13.10
CA PRO A 138 9.49 -1.59 13.36
C PRO A 138 9.25 -2.96 12.71
N MET A 139 9.75 -3.14 11.48
CA MET A 139 9.64 -4.40 10.75
C MET A 139 10.53 -5.49 11.36
N ARG A 140 11.75 -5.14 11.81
CA ARG A 140 12.65 -6.05 12.54
C ARG A 140 12.00 -6.57 13.82
N GLY A 141 11.40 -5.69 14.61
CA GLY A 141 10.66 -6.07 15.81
C GLY A 141 9.49 -6.99 15.50
N TRP A 142 8.73 -6.69 14.45
CA TRP A 142 7.59 -7.51 14.01
C TRP A 142 8.00 -8.93 13.61
N VAL A 143 9.02 -9.06 12.76
CA VAL A 143 9.55 -10.35 12.29
C VAL A 143 10.18 -11.12 13.46
N HIS A 144 10.84 -10.43 14.39
CA HIS A 144 11.41 -11.07 15.59
C HIS A 144 10.35 -11.68 16.51
N LEU A 145 9.14 -11.11 16.55
CA LEU A 145 8.00 -11.65 17.27
C LEU A 145 7.31 -12.83 16.54
N GLY A 146 7.80 -13.21 15.36
CA GLY A 146 7.23 -14.30 14.55
C GLY A 146 5.87 -13.97 13.93
N LEU A 147 5.52 -12.69 13.84
CA LEU A 147 4.24 -12.26 13.30
C LEU A 147 4.23 -12.30 11.77
N PRO A 148 3.09 -12.67 11.15
CA PRO A 148 2.97 -12.76 9.69
C PRO A 148 3.16 -11.39 9.05
N VAL A 149 3.95 -11.35 7.96
CA VAL A 149 4.29 -10.14 7.22
C VAL A 149 3.10 -9.65 6.40
N GLU A 150 2.19 -10.55 6.06
CA GLU A 150 0.93 -10.31 5.35
C GLU A 150 0.09 -9.22 6.03
N ILE A 151 0.13 -9.14 7.36
CA ILE A 151 -0.58 -8.10 8.13
C ILE A 151 -0.07 -6.71 7.75
N TRP A 152 1.23 -6.54 7.50
CA TRP A 152 1.77 -5.24 7.05
C TRP A 152 1.24 -4.87 5.68
N TYR A 153 1.11 -5.82 4.76
CA TYR A 153 0.53 -5.55 3.45
C TYR A 153 -0.93 -5.11 3.53
N ILE A 154 -1.71 -5.76 4.40
CA ILE A 154 -3.11 -5.40 4.66
C ILE A 154 -3.23 -3.99 5.22
N LEU A 155 -2.39 -3.65 6.21
CA LEU A 155 -2.41 -2.34 6.86
C LEU A 155 -1.79 -1.23 6.02
N ALA A 156 -0.85 -1.56 5.12
CA ALA A 156 -0.15 -0.57 4.33
C ALA A 156 -1.05 0.16 3.35
N VAL A 157 -2.04 -0.52 2.77
CA VAL A 157 -3.01 0.11 1.86
C VAL A 157 -3.78 1.24 2.58
N PRO A 158 -4.48 1.01 3.70
CA PRO A 158 -5.20 2.09 4.38
C PRO A 158 -4.27 3.11 5.05
N ILE A 159 -3.12 2.71 5.59
CA ILE A 159 -2.15 3.67 6.15
C ILE A 159 -1.62 4.60 5.03
N GLY A 160 -1.25 4.02 3.89
CA GLY A 160 -0.83 4.74 2.70
C GLY A 160 -1.92 5.70 2.22
N ALA A 161 -3.16 5.25 2.16
CA ALA A 161 -4.31 6.10 1.81
C ALA A 161 -4.44 7.31 2.73
N ILE A 162 -4.33 7.08 4.04
CA ILE A 162 -4.44 8.13 5.06
C ILE A 162 -3.31 9.16 4.90
N LEU A 163 -2.07 8.68 4.71
CA LEU A 163 -0.94 9.56 4.45
C LEU A 163 -1.12 10.34 3.14
N GLY A 164 -1.61 9.68 2.08
CA GLY A 164 -1.85 10.29 0.79
C GLY A 164 -2.73 11.54 0.88
N TYR A 165 -3.90 11.44 1.52
CA TYR A 165 -4.78 12.61 1.64
C TYR A 165 -4.31 13.64 2.66
N ARG A 166 -3.61 13.24 3.73
CA ARG A 166 -3.10 14.18 4.74
C ARG A 166 -1.91 14.99 4.26
N LEU A 167 -1.11 14.42 3.35
CA LEU A 167 0.07 15.06 2.77
C LEU A 167 -0.23 15.79 1.46
N THR A 168 -1.38 15.52 0.83
CA THR A 168 -1.80 16.27 -0.35
C THR A 168 -2.19 17.69 0.09
N PRO A 169 -1.54 18.75 -0.44
CA PRO A 169 -1.96 20.11 -0.14
C PRO A 169 -3.41 20.27 -0.58
N VAL A 170 -4.26 20.75 0.33
CA VAL A 170 -5.61 21.15 -0.02
C VAL A 170 -5.46 22.32 -0.98
N GLU A 171 -5.65 22.10 -2.28
CA GLU A 171 -6.00 23.18 -3.18
C GLU A 171 -7.26 23.81 -2.59
N LYS A 172 -7.08 24.93 -1.90
CA LYS A 172 -8.17 25.85 -1.62
C LYS A 172 -8.72 26.28 -2.97
N GLY A 173 -9.73 25.58 -3.45
CA GLY A 173 -10.59 26.10 -4.48
C GLY A 173 -11.25 27.39 -4.00
N GLU A 174 -11.37 28.34 -4.92
CA GLU A 174 -12.46 29.31 -4.97
C GLU A 174 -12.49 30.39 -3.87
N MET A 175 -11.74 31.48 -4.08
CA MET A 175 -11.98 32.74 -3.37
C MET A 175 -11.68 34.04 -4.16
N SER A 176 -11.55 34.03 -5.50
CA SER A 176 -11.27 35.29 -6.22
C SER A 176 -11.61 35.31 -7.73
N ALA A 177 -12.79 34.85 -8.15
CA ALA A 177 -13.27 35.17 -9.51
C ALA A 177 -14.80 35.32 -9.63
N GLU A 178 -15.48 35.70 -8.55
CA GLU A 178 -16.87 36.22 -8.59
C GLU A 178 -16.91 37.68 -8.11
N GLN A 179 -15.84 38.42 -8.36
CA GLN A 179 -15.75 39.89 -8.25
C GLN A 179 -14.73 40.39 -9.29
N ALA A 180 -15.13 40.45 -10.55
CA ALA A 180 -14.52 41.29 -11.58
C ALA A 180 -15.55 41.59 -12.67
#